data_AF-A0A5B0FNW5-F1
#
_entry.id   AF-A0A5B0FNW5-F1
#
_cell.length_a   1.000
_cell.length_b   1.000
_cell.length_c   1.000
_cell.angle_alpha   90.00
_cell.angle_beta   90.00
_cell.angle_gamma   90.00
#
_symmetry.space_group_name_H-M   'P 1'
#
loop_
_entity.id
_entity.type
_entity.pdbx_description
1 polymer ?
#
loop_
_entity_poly.entity_id
_entity_poly.type
_entity_poly.pdbx_seq_one_letter_code
_entity_poly.pdbx_strand_id
1 'polypeptide(L)' 'MGKGKELFGHYNDLAKEKGPGSKESEYAGILFQALLMVGERRTFELLEEADEKGKKLKLEYPSSLKKGDAPSAVVLE' A
#
# COMPACT_ATOMS: atom_id res chain seq x y z
N MET A 1 -6.92 15.53 -2.30
CA MET A 1 -6.38 14.43 -1.48
C MET A 1 -7.16 14.24 -0.18
N GLY A 2 -8.50 14.23 -0.25
CA GLY A 2 -9.31 13.82 0.91
C GLY A 2 -9.46 12.30 0.93
N LYS A 3 -9.91 11.77 -0.21
CA LYS A 3 -10.22 10.37 -0.43
C LYS A 3 -9.03 9.44 -0.22
N GLY A 4 -7.83 9.78 -0.69
CA GLY A 4 -6.63 8.94 -0.53
C GLY A 4 -6.23 8.76 0.94
N LYS A 5 -6.37 9.82 1.75
CA LYS A 5 -6.15 9.77 3.19
C LYS A 5 -7.23 8.95 3.90
N GLU A 6 -8.49 9.09 3.49
CA GLU A 6 -9.61 8.31 4.03
C GLU A 6 -9.46 6.81 3.70
N LEU A 7 -9.09 6.47 2.46
CA LEU A 7 -8.78 5.10 2.03
C LEU A 7 -7.63 4.51 2.84
N PHE A 8 -6.55 5.29 3.01
CA PHE A 8 -5.41 4.87 3.83
C PHE A 8 -5.86 4.57 5.28
N GLY A 9 -6.63 5.47 5.89
CA GLY A 9 -7.19 5.26 7.24
C GLY A 9 -8.04 4.00 7.31
N HIS A 10 -8.99 3.84 6.37
CA HIS A 10 -9.90 2.70 6.31
C HIS A 10 -9.15 1.36 6.26
N TYR A 11 -8.14 1.21 5.40
CA TYR A 11 -7.38 -0.04 5.32
C TYR A 11 -6.55 -0.32 6.58
N ASN A 12 -6.05 0.71 7.25
CA ASN A 12 -5.34 0.55 8.52
C ASN A 12 -6.29 0.16 9.66
N ASP A 13 -7.51 0.71 9.69
CA ASP A 13 -8.49 0.32 10.70
C ASP A 13 -8.97 -1.12 10.47
N LEU A 14 -9.23 -1.52 9.21
CA LEU A 14 -9.51 -2.91 8.86
C LEU A 14 -8.37 -3.86 9.30
N ALA A 15 -7.12 -3.46 9.11
CA ALA A 15 -5.97 -4.24 9.57
C ALA A 15 -5.95 -4.41 11.10
N LYS A 16 -6.30 -3.36 11.85
CA LYS A 16 -6.41 -3.44 13.33
C LYS A 16 -7.56 -4.37 13.74
N GLU A 17 -8.71 -4.28 13.07
CA GLU A 17 -9.88 -5.10 13.38
C GLU A 17 -9.66 -6.59 13.08
N LYS A 18 -9.00 -6.91 11.96
CA LYS A 18 -8.73 -8.29 11.54
C LYS A 18 -7.51 -8.89 12.22
N GLY A 19 -6.60 -8.05 12.69
CA GLY A 19 -5.40 -8.46 13.40
C GLY A 19 -4.28 -8.96 12.48
N PRO A 20 -3.11 -9.26 13.07
CA PRO A 20 -1.91 -9.66 12.33
C PRO A 20 -2.11 -10.99 11.59
N GLY A 21 -1.52 -11.09 10.40
CA GLY A 21 -1.62 -12.28 9.54
C GLY A 21 -2.89 -12.34 8.67
N SER A 22 -3.78 -11.36 8.79
CA SER A 22 -4.90 -11.17 7.87
C SER A 22 -4.46 -10.49 6.57
N LYS A 23 -5.26 -10.66 5.49
CA LYS A 23 -5.01 -10.00 4.20
C LYS A 23 -5.04 -8.48 4.32
N GLU A 24 -5.86 -7.98 5.23
CA GLU A 24 -6.00 -6.55 5.54
C GLU A 24 -4.73 -6.04 6.22
N SER A 25 -4.18 -6.79 7.18
CA SER A 25 -2.90 -6.46 7.81
C SER A 25 -1.73 -6.52 6.82
N GLU A 26 -1.73 -7.48 5.88
CA GLU A 26 -0.72 -7.54 4.82
C GLU A 26 -0.82 -6.32 3.89
N TYR A 27 -2.04 -5.94 3.50
CA TYR A 27 -2.26 -4.78 2.64
C TYR A 27 -1.90 -3.46 3.33
N ALA A 28 -2.23 -3.30 4.61
CA ALA A 28 -1.77 -2.14 5.39
C ALA A 28 -0.24 -2.05 5.44
N GLY A 29 0.45 -3.19 5.50
CA GLY A 29 1.91 -3.27 5.35
C GLY A 29 2.40 -2.74 4.00
N ILE A 30 1.73 -3.09 2.90
CA ILE A 30 2.02 -2.55 1.56
C ILE A 30 1.85 -1.03 1.54
N LEU A 31 0.74 -0.52 2.08
CA LEU A 31 0.48 0.93 2.12
C LEU A 31 1.50 1.68 2.96
N PHE A 32 1.91 1.11 4.09
CA PHE A 32 2.96 1.69 4.92
C PHE A 32 4.31 1.70 4.18
N GLN A 33 4.66 0.61 3.50
CA GLN A 33 5.89 0.58 2.71
C GLN A 33 5.85 1.58 1.54
N ALA A 34 4.70 1.74 0.87
CA ALA A 34 4.53 2.77 -0.15
C ALA A 34 4.73 4.19 0.44
N LEU A 35 4.16 4.45 1.62
CA LEU A 35 4.36 5.71 2.36
C LEU A 35 5.84 5.99 2.63
N LEU A 36 6.62 4.98 3.01
CA LEU A 36 8.06 5.12 3.23
C LEU A 36 8.85 5.36 1.92
N MET A 37 8.41 4.77 0.81
CA MET A 37 9.09 4.85 -0.49
C MET A 37 8.83 6.16 -1.23
N VAL A 38 7.57 6.57 -1.34
CA VAL A 38 7.16 7.69 -2.20
C VAL A 38 6.58 8.89 -1.45
N GLY A 39 6.43 8.78 -0.12
CA GLY A 39 5.90 9.82 0.74
C GLY A 39 4.37 9.91 0.72
N GLU A 40 3.83 10.68 1.67
CA GLU A 40 2.38 10.80 1.93
C GLU A 40 1.59 11.22 0.69
N ARG A 41 1.98 12.36 0.11
CA ARG A 41 1.29 12.95 -1.03
C ARG A 41 1.12 11.94 -2.17
N ARG A 42 2.22 11.26 -2.54
CA ARG A 42 2.22 10.35 -3.67
C ARG A 42 1.47 9.06 -3.37
N THR A 43 1.59 8.53 -2.15
CA THR A 43 0.82 7.35 -1.71
C THR A 43 -0.67 7.59 -1.79
N PHE A 44 -1.14 8.77 -1.37
CA PHE A 44 -2.56 9.10 -1.43
C PHE A 44 -3.06 9.29 -2.86
N GLU A 45 -2.27 9.90 -3.76
CA GLU A 45 -2.60 9.95 -5.20
C GLU A 45 -2.71 8.56 -5.81
N LEU A 46 -1.75 7.67 -5.52
CA LEU A 46 -1.78 6.30 -6.03
C LEU A 46 -2.98 5.52 -5.49
N LEU A 47 -3.37 5.74 -4.23
CA LEU A 47 -4.55 5.13 -3.63
C LEU A 47 -5.85 5.62 -4.28
N GLU A 48 -5.97 6.92 -4.52
CA GLU A 48 -7.11 7.50 -5.25
C GLU A 48 -7.18 6.91 -6.67
N GLU A 49 -6.06 6.88 -7.39
CA GLU A 49 -5.98 6.31 -8.74
C GLU A 49 -6.31 4.80 -8.77
N ALA A 50 -5.84 4.04 -7.77
CA ALA A 50 -6.12 2.62 -7.65
C ALA A 50 -7.62 2.38 -7.43
N ASP A 51 -8.23 3.13 -6.52
CA ASP A 51 -9.68 3.03 -6.25
C ASP A 51 -10.51 3.40 -7.50
N GLU A 52 -10.15 4.47 -8.20
CA GLU A 52 -10.81 4.87 -9.45
C GLU A 52 -10.71 3.82 -10.56
N LYS A 53 -9.61 3.04 -10.58
CA LYS A 53 -9.37 1.96 -11.53
C LYS A 53 -9.86 0.60 -11.06
N GLY A 54 -10.42 0.48 -9.85
CA GLY A 54 -10.79 -0.80 -9.24
C GLY A 54 -9.59 -1.71 -8.94
N LYS A 55 -8.43 -1.11 -8.70
CA LYS A 55 -7.12 -1.74 -8.47
C LYS A 55 -6.65 -1.55 -7.03
N LYS A 56 -5.53 -2.18 -6.68
CA LYS A 56 -4.82 -1.99 -5.42
C LYS A 56 -3.36 -1.62 -5.62
N LEU A 57 -2.75 -1.04 -4.58
CA LEU A 57 -1.31 -0.84 -4.57
C LEU A 57 -0.61 -2.18 -4.36
N LYS A 58 0.53 -2.34 -5.04
CA LYS A 58 1.41 -3.49 -4.88
C LYS A 58 2.86 -3.03 -4.87
N LEU A 59 3.68 -3.75 -4.12
CA LEU A 59 5.12 -3.56 -4.12
C LEU A 59 5.72 -4.44 -5.22
N GLU A 60 6.46 -3.82 -6.12
CA GLU A 60 7.30 -4.52 -7.08
C GLU A 60 8.67 -4.75 -6.47
N TYR A 61 9.21 -5.95 -6.63
CA TYR A 61 10.53 -6.33 -6.16
C TYR A 61 11.43 -6.64 -7.34
N PRO A 62 12.74 -6.37 -7.22
CA PRO A 62 13.70 -6.69 -8.27
C PRO A 62 13.72 -8.20 -8.56
N SER A 63 13.93 -8.57 -9.83
CA SER A 63 13.87 -9.97 -10.31
C SER A 63 14.87 -10.92 -9.63
N SER A 64 15.91 -10.38 -9.00
CA SER A 64 16.87 -11.12 -8.17
C SER A 64 16.63 -10.81 -6.69
N LEU A 65 15.52 -11.31 -6.14
CA LEU A 65 15.18 -11.21 -4.72
C LEU A 65 16.23 -11.93 -3.87
N LYS A 66 17.11 -11.20 -3.18
CA LYS A 66 17.85 -11.73 -2.04
C LYS A 66 17.06 -11.44 -0.77
N LYS A 67 17.29 -12.27 0.25
CA LYS A 67 16.63 -12.10 1.55
C LYS A 67 17.03 -10.73 2.13
N GLY A 68 16.06 -9.83 2.26
CA GLY A 68 16.27 -8.46 2.75
C GLY A 68 16.24 -7.36 1.68
N ASP A 69 16.02 -7.69 0.41
CA ASP A 69 15.83 -6.66 -0.63
C ASP A 69 14.59 -5.81 -0.37
N ALA A 70 14.78 -4.49 -0.48
CA ALA A 70 13.69 -3.55 -0.46
C ALA A 70 12.91 -3.61 -1.78
N PRO A 71 11.60 -3.33 -1.77
CA PRO A 71 10.85 -3.14 -3.01
C PRO A 71 11.45 -2.02 -3.86
N SER A 72 11.42 -2.19 -5.17
CA SER A 72 11.97 -1.26 -6.16
C SER A 72 10.94 -0.22 -6.62
N ALA A 73 9.64 -0.56 -6.60
CA ALA A 73 8.58 0.35 -7.01
C ALA A 73 7.24 0.06 -6.32
N VAL A 74 6.34 1.04 -6.39
CA VAL A 74 4.91 0.89 -6.04
C VAL A 74 4.11 0.96 -7.34
N VAL A 75 3.32 -0.09 -7.61
CA VAL A 75 2.53 -0.24 -8.84
C VAL A 75 1.05 -0.47 -8.52
N LEU A 76 0.18 -0.29 -9.52
CA LEU A 76 -1.25 -0.56 -9.41
C LEU A 76 -1.58 -1.90 -10.07
N GLU A 77 -2.02 -2.87 -9.26
CA GLU A 77 -2.48 -4.19 -9.70
C GLU A 77 -4.01 -4.27 -9.73
#